data_AF-A0A0F8YDF4-F1
#
_entry.id   AF-A0A0F8YDF4-F1
#
_cell.length_a   1.000
_cell.length_b   1.000
_cell.length_c   1.000
_cell.angle_alpha   90.00
_cell.angle_beta   90.00
_cell.angle_gamma   90.00
#
_symmetry.space_group_name_H-M   'P 1'
#
loop_
_entity.id
_entity.type
_entity.pdbx_description
1 polymer ?
#
loop_
_entity_poly.entity_id
_entity_poly.type
_entity_poly.pdbx_seq_one_letter_code
_entity_poly.pdbx_strand_id
1 'polypeptide(L)'
;MITVLAGGVGAARFLQGLLQVHPFSDVTIVSNVGDDTELFGLHVSPDIDIVLYHLAGLADEEHGFGLRGDTYHTLDALSRFGYDTWFRLGDRDLATSITRTDLLRRGRTLSEATAEIARALAIPVAAVLPINRARELHGPIHDGQLKVVAQILADGYRLDTFVPAAALT
;
A
#
# COMPACT_ATOMS: atom_id res chain seq x y z
N MET A 1 -11.14 5.16 -18.02
CA MET A 1 -10.28 5.33 -16.83
C MET A 1 -11.14 5.16 -15.58
N ILE A 2 -10.77 4.21 -14.73
CA ILE A 2 -11.44 3.85 -13.49
C ILE A 2 -10.47 4.09 -12.35
N THR A 3 -10.90 4.84 -11.33
CA THR A 3 -10.10 5.07 -10.12
C THR A 3 -10.72 4.31 -8.97
N VAL A 4 -9.92 3.48 -8.30
CA VAL A 4 -10.34 2.64 -7.16
C VAL A 4 -9.62 3.13 -5.91
N LEU A 5 -10.38 3.50 -4.88
CA LEU A 5 -9.83 3.67 -3.54
C LEU A 5 -9.71 2.28 -2.92
N ALA A 6 -8.51 1.90 -2.51
CA ALA A 6 -8.21 0.57 -2.02
C ALA A 6 -7.66 0.58 -0.60
N GLY A 7 -8.14 -0.35 0.21
CA GLY A 7 -7.67 -0.65 1.55
C GLY A 7 -8.18 -2.03 1.95
N GLY A 8 -7.32 -2.82 2.56
CA GLY A 8 -7.60 -4.18 2.99
C GLY A 8 -7.92 -5.19 1.86
N VAL A 9 -8.23 -6.41 2.32
CA VAL A 9 -8.47 -7.59 1.48
C VAL A 9 -9.66 -7.41 0.53
N GLY A 10 -10.72 -6.73 1.00
CA GLY A 10 -11.93 -6.52 0.21
C GLY A 10 -11.66 -5.74 -1.08
N ALA A 11 -10.90 -4.65 -0.99
CA ALA A 11 -10.51 -3.88 -2.16
C ALA A 11 -9.57 -4.67 -3.08
N ALA A 12 -8.64 -5.43 -2.50
CA ALA A 12 -7.71 -6.27 -3.26
C ALA A 12 -8.45 -7.33 -4.11
N ARG A 13 -9.46 -8.01 -3.52
CA ARG A 13 -10.31 -8.96 -4.24
C ARG A 13 -11.19 -8.30 -5.30
N PHE A 14 -11.72 -7.11 -5.00
CA PHE A 14 -12.45 -6.32 -5.99
C PHE A 14 -11.56 -6.00 -7.19
N LEU A 15 -10.32 -5.58 -6.97
CA LEU A 15 -9.35 -5.28 -8.03
C LEU A 15 -8.99 -6.51 -8.86
N GLN A 16 -8.82 -7.68 -8.24
CA GLN A 16 -8.61 -8.94 -8.98
C GLN A 16 -9.78 -9.22 -9.94
N GLY A 17 -11.02 -9.01 -9.50
CA GLY A 17 -12.21 -9.15 -10.36
C GLY A 17 -12.30 -8.08 -11.44
N LEU A 18 -12.02 -6.83 -11.10
CA LEU A 18 -12.05 -5.70 -12.04
C LEU A 18 -11.06 -5.91 -13.19
N LEU A 19 -9.85 -6.38 -12.88
CA LEU A 19 -8.78 -6.61 -13.86
C LEU A 19 -9.00 -7.83 -14.76
N GLN A 20 -10.04 -8.64 -14.50
CA GLN A 20 -10.49 -9.69 -15.42
C GLN A 20 -11.29 -9.10 -16.61
N VAL A 21 -11.89 -7.92 -16.43
CA VAL A 21 -12.79 -7.30 -17.41
C VAL A 21 -12.30 -5.93 -17.91
N HIS A 22 -11.31 -5.34 -17.25
CA HIS A 22 -10.62 -4.13 -17.68
C HIS A 22 -9.10 -4.35 -17.74
N PRO A 23 -8.42 -3.83 -18.76
CA PRO A 23 -6.96 -3.87 -18.79
C PRO A 23 -6.40 -2.99 -17.68
N PHE A 24 -5.22 -3.36 -17.18
CA PHE A 24 -4.53 -2.62 -16.12
C PHE A 24 -4.26 -1.15 -16.48
N SER A 25 -4.12 -0.83 -17.78
CA SER A 25 -3.94 0.53 -18.29
C SER A 25 -5.15 1.45 -18.05
N ASP A 26 -6.33 0.88 -17.77
CA ASP A 26 -7.56 1.63 -17.57
C ASP A 26 -7.85 1.87 -16.09
N VAL A 27 -7.06 1.30 -15.17
CA VAL A 27 -7.32 1.28 -13.73
C VAL A 27 -6.21 1.98 -12.95
N THR A 28 -6.59 2.98 -12.17
CA THR A 28 -5.75 3.63 -11.15
C THR A 28 -6.21 3.19 -9.77
N ILE A 29 -5.29 2.79 -8.92
CA ILE A 29 -5.52 2.32 -7.55
C ILE A 29 -4.90 3.33 -6.58
N VAL A 30 -5.71 3.89 -5.70
CA VAL A 30 -5.25 4.80 -4.65
C VAL A 30 -5.36 4.05 -3.34
N SER A 31 -4.22 3.64 -2.79
CA SER A 31 -4.15 2.82 -1.58
C SER A 31 -4.17 3.67 -0.31
N ASN A 32 -4.92 3.21 0.68
CA ASN A 32 -4.88 3.70 2.05
C ASN A 32 -3.46 3.60 2.63
N VAL A 33 -3.09 4.62 3.41
CA VAL A 33 -1.85 4.67 4.21
C VAL A 33 -2.15 4.97 5.68
N GLY A 34 -3.42 4.99 6.08
CA GLY A 34 -3.83 5.27 7.46
C GLY A 34 -3.37 4.20 8.45
N ASP A 35 -3.08 3.00 7.95
CA ASP A 35 -2.56 1.86 8.72
C ASP A 35 -1.04 1.70 8.57
N ASP A 36 -0.36 2.64 7.89
CA ASP A 36 1.09 2.63 7.82
C ASP A 36 1.68 2.82 9.22
N THR A 37 2.74 2.06 9.51
CA THR A 37 3.35 2.05 10.84
C THR A 37 4.84 1.75 10.76
N GLU A 38 5.55 1.99 11.86
CA GLU A 38 6.94 1.58 12.01
C GLU A 38 7.02 0.38 12.96
N LEU A 39 7.54 -0.75 12.45
CA LEU A 39 7.81 -1.95 13.24
C LEU A 39 9.30 -2.29 13.14
N PHE A 40 9.96 -2.45 14.29
CA PHE A 40 11.39 -2.80 14.36
C PHE A 40 12.30 -1.83 13.57
N GLY A 41 11.91 -0.55 13.48
CA GLY A 41 12.63 0.46 12.69
C GLY A 41 12.43 0.35 11.17
N LEU A 42 11.41 -0.38 10.73
CA LEU A 42 11.02 -0.57 9.33
C LEU A 42 9.64 0.03 9.07
N HIS A 43 9.50 0.73 7.94
CA HIS A 43 8.23 1.24 7.44
C HIS A 43 7.39 0.08 6.85
N VAL A 44 6.23 -0.14 7.44
CA VAL A 44 5.25 -1.15 7.03
C VAL A 44 4.02 -0.42 6.48
N SER A 45 3.53 -0.85 5.32
CA SER A 45 2.34 -0.26 4.67
C SER A 45 1.32 -1.36 4.37
N PRO A 46 0.53 -1.82 5.37
CA PRO A 46 -0.25 -3.05 5.27
C PRO A 46 -1.21 -3.07 4.08
N ASP A 47 -1.93 -1.98 3.84
CA ASP A 47 -2.92 -1.93 2.76
C ASP A 47 -2.29 -1.90 1.36
N ILE A 48 -1.16 -1.21 1.21
CA ILE A 48 -0.37 -1.25 -0.03
C ILE A 48 0.10 -2.69 -0.26
N ASP A 49 0.68 -3.31 0.77
CA ASP A 49 1.25 -4.66 0.68
C ASP A 49 0.17 -5.71 0.38
N ILE A 50 -1.00 -5.62 1.03
CA ILE A 50 -2.17 -6.46 0.73
C ILE A 50 -2.57 -6.33 -0.74
N VAL A 51 -2.71 -5.11 -1.27
CA VAL A 51 -3.08 -4.89 -2.68
C VAL A 51 -2.03 -5.50 -3.60
N LEU A 52 -0.74 -5.23 -3.36
CA LEU A 52 0.34 -5.77 -4.19
C LEU A 52 0.37 -7.30 -4.15
N TYR A 53 0.31 -7.92 -2.97
CA TYR A 53 0.40 -9.37 -2.87
C TYR A 53 -0.78 -10.08 -3.53
N HIS A 54 -1.99 -9.53 -3.46
CA HIS A 54 -3.15 -10.10 -4.16
C HIS A 54 -3.04 -9.96 -5.68
N LEU A 55 -2.61 -8.79 -6.17
CA LEU A 55 -2.42 -8.56 -7.61
C LEU A 55 -1.29 -9.42 -8.20
N ALA A 56 -0.26 -9.72 -7.41
CA ALA A 56 0.81 -10.63 -7.79
C ALA A 56 0.42 -12.12 -7.68
N GLY A 57 -0.75 -12.45 -7.12
CA GLY A 57 -1.14 -13.84 -6.84
C GLY A 57 -0.32 -14.52 -5.73
N LEU A 58 0.29 -13.71 -4.86
CA LEU A 58 1.19 -14.13 -3.78
C LEU A 58 0.55 -14.06 -2.39
N ALA A 59 -0.61 -13.42 -2.25
CA ALA A 59 -1.29 -13.26 -0.97
C ALA A 59 -1.60 -14.60 -0.29
N ASP A 60 -1.47 -14.63 1.04
CA ASP A 60 -2.02 -15.70 1.87
C ASP A 60 -3.52 -15.45 2.07
N GLU A 61 -4.33 -16.01 1.17
CA GLU A 61 -5.79 -15.86 1.23
C GLU A 61 -6.45 -16.69 2.34
N GLU A 62 -5.75 -17.68 2.91
CA GLU A 62 -6.25 -18.50 4.01
C GLU A 62 -6.21 -17.71 5.32
N HIS A 63 -5.08 -17.05 5.59
CA HIS A 63 -4.89 -16.23 6.79
C HIS A 63 -5.33 -14.78 6.61
N GLY A 64 -5.50 -14.33 5.36
CA GLY A 64 -6.05 -13.03 4.99
C GLY A 64 -5.02 -11.89 4.92
N PHE A 65 -3.77 -12.11 5.30
CA PHE A 65 -2.70 -11.10 5.24
C PHE A 65 -1.34 -11.76 5.03
N GLY A 66 -0.38 -10.99 4.52
CA GLY A 66 0.97 -11.48 4.24
C GLY A 66 1.06 -12.35 2.98
N LEU A 67 2.17 -13.07 2.86
CA LEU A 67 2.53 -13.87 1.68
C LEU A 67 2.26 -15.36 1.91
N ARG A 68 1.69 -16.03 0.91
CA ARG A 68 1.46 -17.49 0.96
C ARG A 68 2.80 -18.22 1.10
N GLY A 69 2.87 -19.08 2.11
CA GLY A 69 4.05 -19.89 2.41
C GLY A 69 5.22 -19.09 2.97
N ASP A 70 4.96 -17.92 3.56
CA ASP A 70 5.98 -17.20 4.31
C ASP A 70 6.34 -17.90 5.63
N THR A 71 7.53 -17.62 6.15
CA THR A 71 8.02 -18.11 7.43
C THR A 71 8.11 -16.97 8.44
N TYR A 72 8.30 -17.29 9.73
CA TYR A 72 8.32 -16.29 10.81
C TYR A 72 9.58 -16.42 11.68
N HIS A 73 10.68 -16.93 11.13
CA HIS A 73 11.87 -17.25 11.90
C HIS A 73 12.51 -15.99 12.52
N THR A 74 12.49 -14.87 11.79
CA THR A 74 12.98 -13.59 12.32
C THR A 74 12.14 -13.13 13.50
N LEU A 75 10.82 -13.21 13.39
CA LEU A 75 9.88 -12.80 14.43
C LEU A 75 10.03 -13.67 15.69
N ASP A 76 10.15 -14.99 15.50
CA ASP A 76 10.39 -15.94 16.59
C ASP A 76 11.70 -15.63 17.31
N ALA A 77 12.75 -15.22 16.59
CA ALA A 77 14.01 -14.79 17.20
C ALA A 77 13.85 -13.45 17.94
N LEU A 78 13.15 -12.48 17.38
CA LEU A 78 12.89 -11.17 17.99
C LEU A 78 12.12 -11.29 19.31
N SER A 79 11.15 -12.21 19.41
CA SER A 79 10.40 -12.45 20.65
C SER A 79 11.31 -12.80 21.84
N ARG A 80 12.45 -13.48 21.59
CA ARG A 80 13.43 -13.84 22.63
C ARG A 80 14.16 -12.64 23.23
N PHE A 81 14.18 -11.53 22.50
CA PHE A 81 14.74 -10.26 22.96
C PHE A 81 13.69 -9.33 23.58
N GLY A 82 12.44 -9.79 23.74
CA GLY A 82 11.36 -9.04 24.39
C GLY A 82 10.62 -8.08 23.46
N TYR A 83 10.80 -8.18 22.14
CA TYR A 83 10.00 -7.42 21.18
C TYR A 83 8.54 -7.91 21.18
N ASP A 84 7.61 -6.96 21.02
CA ASP A 84 6.20 -7.28 20.78
C ASP A 84 6.03 -7.73 19.32
N THR A 85 5.51 -8.94 19.15
CA THR A 85 5.37 -9.63 17.86
C THR A 85 3.90 -9.86 17.48
N TRP A 86 2.98 -9.04 18.01
CA TRP A 86 1.56 -9.13 17.69
C TRP A 86 1.28 -9.00 16.19
N PHE A 87 2.01 -8.12 15.49
CA PHE A 87 1.94 -7.98 14.04
C PHE A 87 2.89 -8.99 13.40
N ARG A 88 2.31 -10.04 12.83
CA ARG A 88 3.07 -11.15 12.26
C ARG A 88 3.58 -10.80 10.87
N LEU A 89 4.74 -10.13 10.84
CA LEU A 89 5.49 -9.87 9.61
C LEU A 89 6.36 -11.09 9.27
N GLY A 90 6.07 -11.73 8.14
CA GLY A 90 6.83 -12.90 7.68
C GLY A 90 8.22 -12.52 7.16
N ASP A 91 9.08 -13.52 6.93
CA ASP A 91 10.46 -13.32 6.52
C ASP A 91 10.58 -12.70 5.11
N ARG A 92 9.68 -13.07 4.19
CA ARG A 92 9.58 -12.46 2.85
C ARG A 92 8.88 -11.11 2.90
N ASP A 93 7.87 -10.96 3.76
CA ASP A 93 7.19 -9.68 3.98
C ASP A 93 8.14 -8.61 4.56
N LEU A 94 9.02 -9.03 5.48
CA LEU A 94 10.13 -8.23 6.00
C LEU A 94 11.02 -7.69 4.87
N ALA A 95 11.28 -8.45 3.81
CA ALA A 95 12.08 -7.98 2.68
C ALA A 95 11.41 -6.79 1.96
N THR A 96 10.07 -6.79 1.86
CA THR A 96 9.30 -5.65 1.33
C THR A 96 9.47 -4.42 2.23
N SER A 97 9.30 -4.58 3.55
CA SER A 97 9.47 -3.47 4.50
C SER A 97 10.91 -2.92 4.52
N ILE A 98 11.92 -3.79 4.46
CA ILE A 98 13.33 -3.41 4.35
C ILE A 98 13.57 -2.58 3.09
N THR A 99 13.08 -3.06 1.94
CA THR A 99 13.23 -2.39 0.65
C THR A 99 12.57 -1.01 0.67
N ARG A 100 11.33 -0.91 1.15
CA ARG A 100 10.61 0.35 1.32
C ARG A 100 11.40 1.32 2.19
N THR A 101 11.84 0.84 3.36
CA THR A 101 12.56 1.65 4.35
C THR A 101 13.88 2.19 3.79
N ASP A 102 14.66 1.36 3.10
CA ASP A 102 15.90 1.79 2.45
C ASP A 102 15.65 2.87 1.39
N LEU A 103 14.62 2.70 0.54
CA LEU A 103 14.26 3.70 -0.47
C LEU A 103 13.84 5.03 0.18
N LEU A 104 12.98 4.98 1.20
CA LEU A 104 12.56 6.17 1.94
C LEU A 104 13.75 6.88 2.60
N ARG A 105 14.68 6.13 3.21
CA ARG A 105 15.92 6.69 3.79
C ARG A 105 16.84 7.33 2.76
N ARG A 106 16.79 6.89 1.50
CA ARG A 106 17.49 7.50 0.36
C ARG A 106 16.77 8.73 -0.20
N GLY A 107 15.71 9.20 0.45
CA GLY A 107 14.94 10.37 0.03
C GLY A 107 13.91 10.09 -1.06
N ARG A 108 13.64 8.81 -1.40
CA ARG A 108 12.51 8.47 -2.27
C ARG A 108 11.19 8.71 -1.54
N THR A 109 10.16 8.99 -2.32
CA THR A 109 8.78 9.04 -1.84
C THR A 109 8.19 7.65 -1.66
N LEU A 110 7.12 7.53 -0.87
CA LEU A 110 6.38 6.27 -0.73
C LEU A 110 5.84 5.75 -2.08
N SER A 111 5.47 6.66 -2.98
CA SER A 111 4.98 6.32 -4.33
C SER A 111 6.09 5.71 -5.19
N GLU A 112 7.29 6.29 -5.14
CA GLU A 112 8.46 5.70 -5.83
C GLU A 112 8.85 4.36 -5.25
N ALA A 113 8.81 4.20 -3.92
CA ALA A 113 9.09 2.92 -3.27
C ALA A 113 8.06 1.86 -3.65
N THR A 114 6.77 2.22 -3.63
CA THR A 114 5.67 1.33 -4.03
C THR A 114 5.80 0.92 -5.49
N ALA A 115 6.16 1.86 -6.38
CA ALA A 115 6.41 1.58 -7.79
C ALA A 115 7.56 0.59 -8.02
N GLU A 116 8.64 0.70 -7.23
CA GLU A 116 9.77 -0.23 -7.29
C GLU A 116 9.37 -1.64 -6.84
N ILE A 117 8.67 -1.74 -5.72
CA ILE A 117 8.18 -3.02 -5.17
C ILE A 117 7.18 -3.67 -6.15
N ALA A 118 6.22 -2.90 -6.68
CA ALA A 118 5.28 -3.40 -7.67
C ALA A 118 6.00 -3.98 -8.90
N ARG A 119 7.04 -3.31 -9.40
CA ARG A 119 7.86 -3.80 -10.50
C ARG A 119 8.58 -5.11 -10.15
N ALA A 120 9.14 -5.20 -8.96
CA ALA A 120 9.81 -6.42 -8.47
C ALA A 120 8.84 -7.61 -8.36
N LEU A 121 7.56 -7.34 -8.08
CA LEU A 121 6.48 -8.32 -8.05
C LEU A 121 5.81 -8.55 -9.41
N ALA A 122 6.36 -8.00 -10.50
CA ALA A 122 5.82 -8.09 -11.87
C ALA A 122 4.40 -7.53 -12.04
N ILE A 123 4.02 -6.56 -11.20
CA ILE A 123 2.77 -5.80 -11.33
C ILE A 123 3.04 -4.56 -12.19
N PRO A 124 2.19 -4.23 -13.18
CA PRO A 124 2.36 -3.01 -13.95
C PRO A 124 2.33 -1.77 -13.03
N VAL A 125 3.31 -0.89 -13.19
CA VAL A 125 3.68 0.13 -12.18
C VAL A 125 2.69 1.30 -12.10
N ALA A 126 1.82 1.49 -13.10
CA ALA A 126 0.96 2.65 -13.21
C ALA A 126 -0.20 2.71 -12.20
N ALA A 127 -0.45 1.64 -11.41
CA ALA A 127 -1.71 1.55 -10.69
C ALA A 127 -1.66 1.82 -9.20
N VAL A 128 -0.61 1.57 -8.42
CA VAL A 128 -0.75 1.70 -6.95
C VAL A 128 -0.10 3.00 -6.44
N LEU A 129 -0.94 4.00 -6.22
CA LEU A 129 -0.55 5.29 -5.65
C LEU A 129 -0.88 5.31 -4.15
N PRO A 130 0.11 5.50 -3.26
CA PRO A 130 -0.16 5.82 -1.87
C PRO A 130 -0.92 7.15 -1.76
N ILE A 131 -1.86 7.22 -0.83
CA ILE A 131 -2.54 8.48 -0.54
C ILE A 131 -1.62 9.42 0.28
N ASN A 132 -0.71 10.18 -0.34
CA ASN A 132 0.09 11.18 0.39
C ASN A 132 0.08 12.61 -0.20
N ARG A 133 -0.86 13.43 0.29
CA ARG A 133 -0.70 14.88 0.52
C ARG A 133 -1.50 15.45 1.72
N ALA A 134 -2.00 14.64 2.65
CA ALA A 134 -2.55 15.18 3.89
C ALA A 134 -1.45 15.26 4.97
N ARG A 135 -1.13 16.47 5.42
CA ARG A 135 -0.43 16.68 6.71
C ARG A 135 -1.19 15.93 7.81
N GLU A 136 -0.42 15.36 8.75
CA GLU A 136 -0.91 14.75 9.99
C GLU A 136 -2.09 15.55 10.59
N LEU A 137 -3.26 14.93 10.67
CA LEU A 137 -4.43 15.48 11.35
C LEU A 137 -4.61 14.72 12.67
N HIS A 138 -4.06 15.28 13.75
CA HIS A 138 -4.46 14.90 15.10
C HIS A 138 -5.86 15.45 15.41
N GLY A 139 -6.83 14.56 15.66
CA GLY A 139 -8.18 14.89 16.12
C GLY A 139 -9.16 13.70 15.97
N PRO A 140 -10.23 13.61 16.77
CA PRO A 140 -11.11 12.44 16.77
C PRO A 140 -11.84 12.30 15.42
N ILE A 141 -11.75 11.11 14.83
CA ILE A 141 -12.30 10.77 13.51
C ILE A 141 -13.74 10.27 13.70
N HIS A 142 -14.70 11.03 13.20
CA HIS A 142 -16.08 10.58 13.01
C HIS A 142 -16.39 10.50 11.50
N ASP A 143 -16.97 9.35 11.11
CA ASP A 143 -17.41 8.91 9.77
C ASP A 143 -16.41 9.09 8.61
N GLY A 144 -15.50 8.11 8.53
CA GLY A 144 -14.42 8.03 7.56
C GLY A 144 -14.81 7.27 6.29
N GLN A 145 -15.39 7.97 5.32
CA GLN A 145 -15.26 7.65 3.87
C GLN A 145 -15.36 8.93 3.00
N LEU A 146 -16.11 9.95 3.45
CA LEU A 146 -16.34 11.19 2.68
C LEU A 146 -15.19 12.22 2.74
N LYS A 147 -14.37 12.21 3.80
CA LYS A 147 -13.24 13.17 3.95
C LYS A 147 -12.12 12.91 2.93
N VAL A 148 -11.99 11.67 2.47
CA VAL A 148 -10.89 11.20 1.62
C VAL A 148 -11.01 11.73 0.19
N VAL A 149 -12.21 11.64 -0.40
CA VAL A 149 -12.50 12.20 -1.73
C VAL A 149 -12.42 13.72 -1.70
N ALA A 150 -12.89 14.35 -0.62
CA ALA A 150 -12.84 15.80 -0.46
C ALA A 150 -11.39 16.32 -0.44
N GLN A 151 -10.45 15.61 0.18
CA GLN A 151 -9.05 16.03 0.23
C GLN A 151 -8.34 15.88 -1.12
N ILE A 152 -8.57 14.78 -1.85
CA ILE A 152 -8.00 14.58 -3.20
C ILE A 152 -8.46 15.70 -4.15
N LEU A 153 -9.74 16.07 -4.08
CA LEU A 153 -10.29 17.19 -4.86
C LEU A 153 -9.81 18.56 -4.36
N ALA A 154 -9.64 18.75 -3.04
CA ALA A 154 -9.13 19.98 -2.44
C ALA A 154 -7.65 20.25 -2.77
N ASP A 155 -6.84 19.20 -2.94
CA ASP A 155 -5.43 19.27 -3.33
C ASP A 155 -5.22 19.54 -4.84
N GLY A 156 -6.32 19.75 -5.58
CA GLY A 156 -6.28 20.15 -6.99
C GLY A 156 -6.09 19.00 -7.98
N TYR A 157 -6.14 17.74 -7.51
CA TYR A 157 -6.17 16.58 -8.41
C TYR A 157 -7.59 16.43 -8.95
N ARG A 158 -7.71 16.36 -10.27
CA ARG A 158 -8.97 15.97 -10.88
C ARG A 158 -8.98 14.47 -11.03
N LEU A 159 -10.11 13.84 -10.69
CA LEU A 159 -10.28 12.38 -10.83
C LEU A 159 -10.12 11.89 -12.28
N ASP A 160 -10.19 12.79 -13.26
CA ASP A 160 -9.97 12.54 -14.68
C ASP A 160 -8.49 12.68 -15.12
N THR A 161 -7.61 13.27 -14.30
CA THR A 161 -6.19 13.48 -14.58
C THR A 161 -5.37 13.59 -13.29
N PHE A 162 -4.61 12.55 -12.96
CA PHE A 162 -3.65 12.54 -11.84
C PHE A 162 -2.31 13.21 -12.22
N VAL A 163 -2.38 14.36 -12.87
CA VAL A 163 -1.23 15.26 -13.06
C VAL A 163 -1.44 16.44 -12.10
N PRO A 164 -0.43 16.85 -11.31
CA PRO A 164 -0.57 18.06 -10.50
C PRO A 164 -0.94 19.22 -11.43
N ALA A 165 -1.95 20.04 -11.09
CA ALA A 165 -2.33 21.19 -11.90
C ALA A 165 -1.15 22.14 -12.22
N ALA A 166 -0.08 22.10 -11.40
CA ALA A 166 1.16 22.83 -11.61
C ALA A 166 2.10 22.27 -12.71
N ALA A 167 1.77 21.12 -13.32
CA ALA A 167 2.56 20.50 -14.39
C ALA A 167 1.90 20.60 -15.78
N LEU A 168 0.86 21.44 -15.93
CA LEU A 168 0.11 21.66 -17.17
C LEU A 168 0.29 23.07 -17.77
N THR A 169 1.37 23.77 -17.44
CA THR A 169 1.78 25.04 -18.08
C THR A 169 2.79 24.81 -19.18
#